data_AF-A0A383CNH1-F1
#
_entry.id   AF-A0A383CNH1-F1
#
_cell.length_a   1.000
_cell.length_b   1.000
_cell.length_c   1.000
_cell.angle_alpha   90.00
_cell.angle_beta   90.00
_cell.angle_gamma   90.00
#
_symmetry.space_group_name_H-M   'P 1'
#
loop_
_entity.id
_entity.type
_entity.pdbx_description
1 polymer ?
#
loop_
_entity_poly.entity_id
_entity_poly.type
_entity_poly.pdbx_seq_one_letter_code
_entity_poly.pdbx_strand_id
1 'polypeptide(L)'
;MRPRPGAVLSVCFVFLLSPVQRGRAEGDEASRVRIEAGSLRGVVADNSAYGKFHRQGYSGISELYHGSSKRTLFVPAYAGLNYEHIFSGDSASYAWNIFEPRRAPIRLRRLGEKKVELFQERTANWPLRGRLTYDFVGEDAVELRAVFQPLRDAWKKHGYIGIFFASYIHAPEDMAIHFIGRSREGKGSSAARWITHLPK
;
A
#
# COMPACT_ATOMS: atom_id res chain seq x y z
N MET A 1 35.80 60.62 47.90
CA MET A 1 34.53 60.15 47.30
C MET A 1 34.86 58.90 46.47
N ARG A 2 34.62 57.70 47.00
CA ARG A 2 35.01 56.43 46.35
C ARG A 2 33.88 55.98 45.40
N PRO A 3 34.21 55.45 44.20
CA PRO A 3 33.21 55.00 43.24
C PRO A 3 32.48 53.75 43.74
N ARG A 4 31.17 53.67 43.48
CA ARG A 4 30.32 52.51 43.79
C ARG A 4 30.76 51.31 42.94
N PRO A 5 30.85 50.09 43.50
CA PRO A 5 31.11 48.91 42.70
C PRO A 5 29.94 48.63 41.75
N GLY A 6 30.28 48.43 40.48
CA GLY A 6 29.34 48.13 39.40
C GLY A 6 28.62 46.80 39.62
N ALA A 7 27.35 46.77 39.23
CA ALA A 7 26.54 45.56 39.24
C ALA A 7 27.18 44.49 38.34
N VAL A 8 27.55 43.36 38.94
CA VAL A 8 27.95 42.16 38.21
C VAL A 8 26.68 41.49 37.69
N LEU A 9 26.41 41.62 36.39
CA LEU A 9 25.34 40.90 35.72
C LEU A 9 25.79 39.44 35.52
N SER A 10 25.38 38.55 36.42
CA SER A 10 25.55 37.11 36.20
C SER A 10 24.51 36.62 35.20
N VAL A 11 24.94 36.36 33.97
CA VAL A 11 24.12 35.68 32.96
C VAL A 11 24.21 34.17 33.23
N CYS A 12 23.19 33.61 33.86
CA CYS A 12 23.03 32.16 33.95
C CYS A 12 22.47 31.64 32.61
N PHE A 13 23.30 30.94 31.83
CA PHE A 13 22.80 30.08 30.77
C PHE A 13 22.20 28.83 31.42
N VAL A 14 20.88 28.81 31.58
CA VAL A 14 20.16 27.58 31.87
C VAL A 14 20.11 26.80 30.56
N PHE A 15 21.06 25.89 30.36
CA PHE A 15 20.84 24.77 29.45
C PHE A 15 19.80 23.89 30.09
N LEU A 16 18.54 24.11 29.73
CA LEU A 16 17.55 23.05 29.79
C LEU A 16 18.07 21.98 28.83
N LEU A 17 18.82 21.03 29.38
CA LEU A 17 18.85 19.67 28.88
C LEU A 17 17.40 19.19 28.96
N SER A 18 16.58 19.64 28.00
CA SER A 18 15.43 18.89 27.60
C SER A 18 16.02 17.51 27.33
N PRO A 19 15.56 16.45 28.02
CA PRO A 19 15.74 15.17 27.39
C PRO A 19 15.15 15.39 26.00
N VAL A 20 15.98 15.30 24.97
CA VAL A 20 15.49 14.76 23.71
C VAL A 20 14.96 13.43 24.18
N GLN A 21 13.68 13.42 24.55
CA GLN A 21 12.85 12.29 24.35
C GLN A 21 13.10 12.03 22.87
N ARG A 22 14.07 11.15 22.60
CA ARG A 22 13.89 10.18 21.54
C ARG A 22 12.52 9.65 21.90
N GLY A 23 11.51 10.25 21.27
CA GLY A 23 10.20 9.69 21.21
C GLY A 23 10.55 8.27 20.82
N ARG A 24 10.37 7.37 21.77
CA ARG A 24 10.17 5.99 21.45
C ARG A 24 9.12 6.13 20.36
N ALA A 25 9.48 5.82 19.12
CA ALA A 25 8.47 5.42 18.17
C ALA A 25 7.94 4.14 18.81
N GLU A 26 7.08 4.33 19.81
CA GLU A 26 6.13 3.36 20.27
C GLU A 26 5.43 3.04 18.97
N GLY A 27 5.85 1.91 18.40
CA GLY A 27 5.21 1.35 17.24
C GLY A 27 3.80 1.09 17.69
N ASP A 28 2.94 2.07 17.50
CA ASP A 28 1.54 1.84 17.38
C ASP A 28 1.48 0.80 16.25
N GLU A 29 1.22 -0.46 16.62
CA GLU A 29 0.94 -1.58 15.72
C GLU A 29 -0.39 -1.31 15.02
N ALA A 30 -0.50 -0.15 14.39
CA ALA A 30 -1.66 0.27 13.68
C ALA A 30 -1.72 -0.62 12.44
N SER A 31 -2.73 -1.48 12.41
CA SER A 31 -3.09 -2.27 11.22
C SER A 31 -3.45 -1.42 10.01
N ARG A 32 -3.49 -0.10 10.17
CA ARG A 32 -3.80 0.87 9.11
C ARG A 32 -3.22 2.26 9.38
N VAL A 33 -2.95 2.99 8.31
CA VAL A 33 -2.58 4.41 8.33
C VAL A 33 -3.51 5.20 7.41
N ARG A 34 -4.00 6.33 7.90
CA ARG A 34 -4.74 7.32 7.11
C ARG A 34 -3.77 8.33 6.50
N ILE A 35 -3.98 8.66 5.24
CA ILE A 35 -3.23 9.66 4.49
C ILE A 35 -4.22 10.65 3.87
N GLU A 36 -3.90 11.93 3.96
CA GLU A 36 -4.57 13.01 3.23
C GLU A 36 -3.52 13.76 2.43
N ALA A 37 -3.72 13.90 1.11
CA ALA A 37 -2.77 14.53 0.21
C ALA A 37 -3.47 15.02 -1.06
N GLY A 38 -3.41 16.32 -1.33
CA GLY A 38 -4.12 16.93 -2.46
C GLY A 38 -5.63 16.70 -2.32
N SER A 39 -6.24 16.20 -3.38
CA SER A 39 -7.65 15.80 -3.43
C SER A 39 -7.91 14.39 -2.87
N LEU A 40 -6.87 13.63 -2.50
CA LEU A 40 -7.00 12.27 -2.02
C LEU A 40 -7.06 12.16 -0.50
N ARG A 41 -7.95 11.29 -0.03
CA ARG A 41 -7.91 10.73 1.32
C ARG A 41 -7.91 9.22 1.20
N GLY A 42 -6.94 8.57 1.83
CA GLY A 42 -6.75 7.13 1.71
C GLY A 42 -6.48 6.45 3.04
N VAL A 43 -6.77 5.16 3.09
CA VAL A 43 -6.38 4.27 4.18
C VAL A 43 -5.54 3.14 3.60
N VAL A 44 -4.31 2.99 4.07
CA VAL A 44 -3.45 1.84 3.76
C VAL A 44 -3.53 0.89 4.95
N ALA A 45 -3.79 -0.39 4.71
CA ALA A 45 -3.94 -1.41 5.74
C ALA A 45 -2.99 -2.58 5.54
N ASP A 46 -2.59 -3.22 6.65
CA ASP A 46 -2.02 -4.55 6.63
C ASP A 46 -3.11 -5.60 6.32
N ASN A 47 -2.80 -6.89 6.48
CA ASN A 47 -3.76 -7.97 6.24
C ASN A 47 -4.61 -8.35 7.47
N SER A 48 -4.64 -7.53 8.52
CA SER A 48 -5.52 -7.71 9.68
C SER A 48 -6.92 -7.18 9.38
N ALA A 49 -7.95 -7.72 10.05
CA ALA A 49 -9.27 -7.11 10.02
C ALA A 49 -9.26 -5.78 10.80
N TYR A 50 -10.10 -4.83 10.40
CA TYR A 50 -10.31 -3.61 11.18
C TYR A 50 -11.71 -3.03 11.02
N GLY A 51 -12.16 -2.28 12.02
CA GLY A 51 -13.49 -1.70 12.04
C GLY A 51 -14.59 -2.76 11.94
N LYS A 52 -15.75 -2.37 11.41
CA LYS A 52 -16.91 -3.26 11.30
C LYS A 52 -16.90 -4.12 10.02
N PHE A 53 -16.28 -3.64 8.95
CA PHE A 53 -16.48 -4.20 7.62
C PHE A 53 -15.21 -4.83 7.02
N HIS A 54 -14.03 -4.22 7.22
CA HIS A 54 -12.81 -4.66 6.55
C HIS A 54 -12.35 -6.02 7.05
N ARG A 55 -12.26 -6.99 6.14
CA ARG A 55 -12.01 -8.38 6.49
C ARG A 55 -10.52 -8.68 6.59
N GLN A 56 -10.19 -9.67 7.43
CA GLN A 56 -8.84 -10.23 7.48
C GLN A 56 -8.42 -10.76 6.11
N GLY A 57 -7.14 -10.56 5.81
CA GLY A 57 -6.49 -11.04 4.59
C GLY A 57 -6.50 -10.06 3.43
N TYR A 58 -7.00 -8.83 3.60
CA TYR A 58 -6.98 -7.81 2.56
C TYR A 58 -6.06 -6.67 2.97
N SER A 59 -4.94 -6.50 2.27
CA SER A 59 -3.92 -5.49 2.54
C SER A 59 -3.82 -4.47 1.40
N GLY A 60 -3.10 -3.37 1.58
CA GLY A 60 -2.95 -2.31 0.57
C GLY A 60 -3.90 -1.15 0.82
N ILE A 61 -4.30 -0.43 -0.23
CA ILE A 61 -5.24 0.70 -0.07
C ILE A 61 -6.64 0.14 0.17
N SER A 62 -7.13 0.22 1.41
CA SER A 62 -8.46 -0.27 1.80
C SER A 62 -9.57 0.72 1.54
N GLU A 63 -9.26 2.01 1.63
CA GLU A 63 -10.20 3.10 1.33
C GLU A 63 -9.51 4.17 0.50
N LEU A 64 -10.20 4.71 -0.50
CA LEU A 64 -9.71 5.82 -1.31
C LEU A 64 -10.86 6.74 -1.69
N TYR A 65 -10.76 8.00 -1.31
CA TYR A 65 -11.74 9.06 -1.57
C TYR A 65 -11.07 10.14 -2.40
N HIS A 66 -11.82 10.74 -3.34
CA HIS A 66 -11.36 11.83 -4.19
C HIS A 66 -12.24 13.08 -3.98
N GLY A 67 -11.60 14.24 -3.81
CA GLY A 67 -12.22 15.53 -3.55
C GLY A 67 -13.17 15.49 -2.34
N SER A 68 -14.36 16.05 -2.52
CA SER A 68 -15.41 16.10 -1.50
C SER A 68 -16.25 14.82 -1.38
N SER A 69 -15.93 13.77 -2.16
CA SER A 69 -16.70 12.52 -2.13
C SER A 69 -16.72 11.91 -0.73
N LYS A 70 -17.91 11.53 -0.27
CA LYS A 70 -18.12 10.77 0.98
C LYS A 70 -18.07 9.26 0.76
N ARG A 71 -18.00 8.80 -0.49
CA ARG A 71 -17.96 7.38 -0.87
C ARG A 71 -16.53 7.00 -1.24
N THR A 72 -16.02 5.93 -0.62
CA THR A 72 -14.76 5.30 -1.03
C THR A 72 -14.93 4.61 -2.38
N LEU A 73 -13.88 4.63 -3.20
CA LEU A 73 -13.81 3.91 -4.47
C LEU A 73 -13.81 2.39 -4.29
N PHE A 74 -13.48 1.90 -3.10
CA PHE A 74 -13.28 0.48 -2.83
C PHE A 74 -14.36 -0.15 -1.94
N VAL A 75 -14.61 -1.44 -2.16
CA VAL A 75 -15.61 -2.21 -1.40
C VAL A 75 -15.20 -2.24 0.08
N PRO A 76 -16.02 -1.79 1.05
CA PRO A 76 -15.61 -1.63 2.45
C PRO A 76 -15.11 -2.90 3.14
N ALA A 77 -15.45 -4.06 2.60
CA ALA A 77 -15.01 -5.34 3.14
C ALA A 77 -13.60 -5.75 2.71
N TYR A 78 -13.07 -5.14 1.64
CA TYR A 78 -11.88 -5.59 0.91
C TYR A 78 -10.93 -4.42 0.63
N ALA A 79 -9.67 -4.73 0.30
CA ALA A 79 -8.71 -3.72 -0.13
C ALA A 79 -8.74 -3.52 -1.64
N GLY A 80 -8.72 -2.28 -2.11
CA GLY A 80 -8.79 -1.93 -3.53
C GLY A 80 -7.50 -2.05 -4.32
N LEU A 81 -6.35 -2.15 -3.68
CA LEU A 81 -5.09 -2.57 -4.30
C LEU A 81 -4.50 -3.71 -3.47
N ASN A 82 -5.22 -4.83 -3.45
CA ASN A 82 -4.88 -5.97 -2.60
C ASN A 82 -3.73 -6.79 -3.17
N TYR A 83 -2.73 -7.07 -2.34
CA TYR A 83 -1.75 -8.10 -2.66
C TYR A 83 -2.39 -9.48 -2.46
N GLU A 84 -2.90 -10.05 -3.54
CA GLU A 84 -3.87 -11.15 -3.50
C GLU A 84 -3.21 -12.51 -3.71
N HIS A 85 -2.48 -12.71 -4.82
CA HIS A 85 -1.92 -14.03 -5.16
C HIS A 85 -0.45 -14.05 -5.54
N ILE A 86 0.14 -15.23 -5.31
CA ILE A 86 1.36 -15.69 -5.96
C ILE A 86 1.04 -17.00 -6.69
N PHE A 87 1.55 -17.18 -7.91
CA PHE A 87 1.39 -18.40 -8.71
C PHE A 87 2.63 -18.70 -9.55
N SER A 88 2.79 -19.93 -10.05
CA SER A 88 3.90 -20.31 -10.96
C SER A 88 3.44 -20.96 -12.27
N GLY A 89 2.13 -21.00 -12.52
CA GLY A 89 1.55 -21.77 -13.64
C GLY A 89 1.46 -23.27 -13.39
N ASP A 90 2.00 -23.77 -12.26
CA ASP A 90 1.86 -25.17 -11.89
C ASP A 90 0.44 -25.42 -11.34
N SER A 91 -0.30 -26.36 -11.95
CA SER A 91 -1.63 -26.74 -11.48
C SER A 91 -1.61 -27.30 -10.05
N ALA A 92 -0.51 -27.92 -9.63
CA ALA A 92 -0.35 -28.38 -8.24
C ALA A 92 -0.25 -27.22 -7.24
N SER A 93 0.12 -26.03 -7.72
CA SER A 93 0.17 -24.80 -6.92
C SER A 93 -1.14 -24.02 -6.94
N TYR A 94 -2.14 -24.46 -7.71
CA TYR A 94 -3.41 -23.76 -7.93
C TYR A 94 -4.45 -24.20 -6.87
N ALA A 95 -4.22 -23.82 -5.61
CA ALA A 95 -5.16 -24.05 -4.51
C ALA A 95 -5.10 -22.89 -3.50
N TRP A 96 -5.50 -23.11 -2.25
CA TRP A 96 -5.49 -22.07 -1.21
C TRP A 96 -4.13 -21.37 -1.03
N ASN A 97 -3.04 -22.05 -1.38
CA ASN A 97 -1.68 -21.54 -1.33
C ASN A 97 -1.47 -20.34 -2.27
N ILE A 98 -2.25 -20.14 -3.33
CA ILE A 98 -2.12 -18.93 -4.15
C ILE A 98 -2.47 -17.68 -3.34
N PHE A 99 -3.40 -17.77 -2.38
CA PHE A 99 -3.81 -16.69 -1.49
C PHE A 99 -2.91 -16.52 -0.26
N GLU A 100 -1.73 -17.14 -0.25
CA GLU A 100 -0.80 -17.02 0.87
C GLU A 100 -0.41 -15.58 1.24
N PRO A 101 -0.29 -14.61 0.30
CA PRO A 101 -0.10 -13.20 0.65
C PRO A 101 -1.10 -12.65 1.66
N ARG A 102 -2.34 -13.16 1.65
CA ARG A 102 -3.41 -12.77 2.55
C ARG A 102 -3.23 -13.33 3.96
N ARG A 103 -2.47 -14.41 4.10
CA ARG A 103 -2.32 -15.15 5.36
C ARG A 103 -1.03 -14.81 6.09
N ALA A 104 0.09 -14.69 5.38
CA ALA A 104 1.36 -14.37 5.99
C ALA A 104 1.34 -12.93 6.55
N PRO A 105 1.76 -12.69 7.80
CA PRO A 105 1.68 -11.37 8.42
C PRO A 105 2.37 -10.29 7.58
N ILE A 106 1.70 -9.16 7.41
CA ILE A 106 2.23 -7.97 6.77
C ILE A 106 2.43 -6.92 7.85
N ARG A 107 3.63 -6.36 7.95
CA ARG A 107 3.91 -5.23 8.84
C ARG A 107 3.66 -3.93 8.10
N LEU A 108 2.90 -3.04 8.71
CA LEU A 108 2.67 -1.70 8.19
C LEU A 108 3.63 -0.71 8.84
N ARG A 109 4.18 0.21 8.04
CA ARG A 109 5.01 1.31 8.53
C ARG A 109 4.77 2.58 7.74
N ARG A 110 4.54 3.70 8.43
CA ARG A 110 4.57 5.02 7.79
C ARG A 110 6.02 5.43 7.53
N LEU A 111 6.35 5.74 6.28
CA LEU A 111 7.70 6.16 5.87
C LEU A 111 7.83 7.69 5.77
N GLY A 112 6.72 8.42 5.71
CA GLY A 112 6.66 9.87 5.67
C GLY A 112 5.23 10.37 5.75
N GLU A 113 5.03 11.68 5.56
CA GLU A 113 3.70 12.28 5.62
C GLU A 113 2.71 11.64 4.64
N LYS A 114 3.17 11.32 3.42
CA LYS A 114 2.34 10.83 2.31
C LYS A 114 2.70 9.42 1.84
N LYS A 115 3.59 8.74 2.55
CA LYS A 115 4.18 7.45 2.13
C LYS A 115 4.04 6.38 3.19
N VAL A 116 3.53 5.22 2.79
CA VAL A 116 3.32 4.04 3.66
C VAL A 116 3.95 2.81 3.02
N GLU A 117 4.57 1.97 3.82
CA GLU A 117 5.12 0.68 3.46
C GLU A 117 4.31 -0.46 4.08
N LEU A 118 4.09 -1.50 3.27
CA LEU A 118 3.70 -2.82 3.71
C LEU A 118 4.86 -3.77 3.47
N PHE A 119 5.30 -4.46 4.51
CA PHE A 119 6.43 -5.37 4.47
C PHE A 119 6.02 -6.77 4.91
N GLN A 120 6.13 -7.73 3.99
CA GLN A 120 5.89 -9.15 4.24
C GLN A 120 7.24 -9.87 4.27
N GLU A 121 7.64 -10.32 5.47
CA GLU A 121 8.96 -10.92 5.68
C GLU A 121 9.17 -12.17 4.81
N ARG A 122 8.15 -13.03 4.77
CA ARG A 122 8.18 -14.32 4.09
C ARG A 122 6.78 -14.91 3.96
N THR A 123 6.45 -15.42 2.78
CA THR A 123 5.39 -16.42 2.56
C THR A 123 5.98 -17.84 2.61
N ALA A 124 5.23 -18.82 3.13
CA ALA A 124 5.77 -20.15 3.47
C ALA A 124 5.87 -21.08 2.25
N ASN A 125 4.80 -21.18 1.47
CA ASN A 125 4.71 -22.01 0.26
C ASN A 125 5.34 -21.31 -0.94
N TRP A 126 5.25 -19.99 -0.99
CA TRP A 126 5.95 -19.14 -1.93
C TRP A 126 7.07 -18.42 -1.18
N PRO A 127 8.31 -18.93 -1.09
CA PRO A 127 9.37 -18.31 -0.29
C PRO A 127 9.82 -16.96 -0.86
N LEU A 128 9.01 -15.93 -0.65
CA LEU A 128 9.11 -14.59 -1.23
C LEU A 128 9.01 -13.59 -0.08
N ARG A 129 9.91 -12.61 -0.10
CA ARG A 129 9.81 -11.41 0.73
C ARG A 129 9.22 -10.30 -0.13
N GLY A 130 8.18 -9.65 0.37
CA GLY A 130 7.48 -8.57 -0.33
C GLY A 130 7.65 -7.24 0.37
N ARG A 131 7.89 -6.18 -0.39
CA ARG A 131 7.79 -4.79 0.04
C ARG A 131 6.92 -4.02 -0.92
N LEU A 132 5.87 -3.40 -0.41
CA LEU A 132 4.98 -2.54 -1.17
C LEU A 132 5.03 -1.14 -0.56
N THR A 133 5.24 -0.11 -1.36
CA THR A 133 5.12 1.28 -0.90
C THR A 133 4.03 1.98 -1.68
N TYR A 134 3.15 2.65 -0.95
CA TYR A 134 2.12 3.55 -1.49
C TYR A 134 2.54 4.98 -1.17
N ASP A 135 2.74 5.77 -2.22
CA ASP A 135 3.13 7.18 -2.12
C ASP A 135 2.04 8.04 -2.75
N PHE A 136 1.41 8.91 -1.95
CA PHE A 136 0.36 9.81 -2.43
C PHE A 136 1.04 11.05 -3.02
N VAL A 137 1.05 11.14 -4.35
CA VAL A 137 1.86 12.08 -5.13
C VAL A 137 1.00 13.02 -5.95
N GLY A 138 1.46 14.26 -6.11
CA GLY A 138 0.72 15.29 -6.83
C GLY A 138 -0.60 15.66 -6.14
N GLU A 139 -1.60 15.97 -6.96
CA GLU A 139 -2.94 16.35 -6.49
C GLU A 139 -3.84 15.13 -6.28
N ASP A 140 -3.79 14.14 -7.18
CA ASP A 140 -4.82 13.11 -7.29
C ASP A 140 -4.28 11.69 -7.61
N ALA A 141 -3.00 11.42 -7.38
CA ALA A 141 -2.37 10.15 -7.73
C ALA A 141 -1.77 9.39 -6.54
N VAL A 142 -1.73 8.05 -6.66
CA VAL A 142 -0.99 7.16 -5.76
C VAL A 142 -0.02 6.32 -6.56
N GLU A 143 1.27 6.41 -6.26
CA GLU A 143 2.30 5.51 -6.80
C GLU A 143 2.40 4.25 -5.93
N LEU A 144 2.16 3.09 -6.53
CA LEU A 144 2.50 1.79 -5.96
C LEU A 144 3.85 1.33 -6.51
N ARG A 145 4.81 1.10 -5.62
CA ARG A 145 6.05 0.36 -5.93
C ARG A 145 6.06 -0.96 -5.16
N ALA A 146 6.12 -2.06 -5.89
CA ALA A 146 6.21 -3.40 -5.33
C ALA A 146 7.56 -4.03 -5.68
N VAL A 147 8.28 -4.49 -4.66
CA VAL A 147 9.58 -5.16 -4.79
C VAL A 147 9.48 -6.50 -4.09
N PHE A 148 9.83 -7.55 -4.83
CA PHE A 148 9.81 -8.91 -4.33
C PHE A 148 11.20 -9.52 -4.42
N GLN A 149 11.68 -10.04 -3.29
CA GLN A 149 12.93 -10.77 -3.22
C GLN A 149 12.61 -12.24 -3.01
N PRO A 150 13.00 -13.10 -3.96
CA PRO A 150 12.95 -14.52 -3.71
C PRO A 150 13.93 -14.99 -2.62
N LEU A 151 13.45 -15.88 -1.76
CA LEU A 151 14.22 -16.46 -0.67
C LEU A 151 14.65 -17.91 -0.98
N ARG A 152 14.01 -18.57 -1.95
CA ARG A 152 14.38 -19.87 -2.52
C ARG A 152 13.89 -19.96 -3.97
N ASP A 153 14.44 -20.90 -4.73
CA ASP A 153 14.04 -21.16 -6.12
C ASP A 153 12.68 -21.89 -6.18
N ALA A 154 11.60 -21.11 -6.13
CA ALA A 154 10.23 -21.60 -6.23
C ALA A 154 9.69 -21.62 -7.68
N TRP A 155 10.47 -21.13 -8.64
CA TRP A 155 10.06 -21.04 -10.06
C TRP A 155 10.78 -22.05 -10.95
N LYS A 156 11.72 -22.85 -10.44
CA LYS A 156 12.53 -23.81 -11.23
C LYS A 156 11.78 -24.56 -12.33
N LYS A 157 10.54 -24.99 -12.07
CA LYS A 157 9.73 -25.77 -13.01
C LYS A 157 9.35 -25.00 -14.28
N HIS A 158 8.98 -23.73 -14.14
CA HIS A 158 8.44 -22.92 -15.25
C HIS A 158 9.28 -21.68 -15.58
N GLY A 159 10.30 -21.37 -14.77
CA GLY A 159 11.17 -20.21 -14.93
C GLY A 159 10.53 -18.87 -14.51
N TYR A 160 9.31 -18.87 -13.96
CA TYR A 160 8.64 -17.67 -13.48
C TYR A 160 7.79 -17.88 -12.22
N ILE A 161 7.49 -16.77 -11.55
CA ILE A 161 6.33 -16.61 -10.67
C ILE A 161 5.50 -15.43 -11.18
N GLY A 162 4.20 -15.50 -10.98
CA GLY A 162 3.27 -14.39 -11.14
C GLY A 162 2.89 -13.83 -9.78
N ILE A 163 2.82 -12.50 -9.71
CA ILE A 163 2.31 -11.74 -8.57
C ILE A 163 1.02 -11.08 -9.03
N PHE A 164 -0.06 -11.29 -8.29
CA PHE A 164 -1.38 -10.78 -8.65
C PHE A 164 -1.87 -9.78 -7.62
N PHE A 165 -2.35 -8.65 -8.13
CA PHE A 165 -3.05 -7.63 -7.35
C PHE A 165 -4.52 -7.62 -7.75
N ALA A 166 -5.40 -7.59 -6.76
CA ALA A 166 -6.83 -7.47 -6.99
C ALA A 166 -7.30 -6.05 -6.68
N SER A 167 -8.20 -5.52 -7.51
CA SER A 167 -8.87 -4.25 -7.26
C SER A 167 -10.37 -4.45 -7.12
N TYR A 168 -10.87 -4.25 -5.90
CA TYR A 168 -12.28 -4.39 -5.56
C TYR A 168 -12.97 -3.01 -5.57
N ILE A 169 -13.38 -2.57 -6.75
CA ILE A 169 -14.06 -1.28 -6.97
C ILE A 169 -15.52 -1.38 -6.52
N HIS A 170 -15.99 -0.38 -5.76
CA HIS A 170 -17.32 -0.37 -5.16
C HIS A 170 -18.38 0.17 -6.11
N ALA A 171 -19.12 -0.75 -6.74
CA ALA A 171 -20.29 -0.45 -7.58
C ALA A 171 -20.02 0.70 -8.57
N PRO A 172 -19.05 0.53 -9.49
CA PRO A 172 -18.81 1.53 -10.51
C PRO A 172 -20.04 1.61 -11.44
N GLU A 173 -20.32 2.81 -11.94
CA GLU A 173 -21.42 3.04 -12.88
C GLU A 173 -21.16 2.32 -14.21
N ASP A 174 -19.88 2.28 -14.61
CA ASP A 174 -19.40 1.52 -15.75
C ASP A 174 -18.67 0.27 -15.27
N MET A 175 -19.21 -0.89 -15.63
CA MET A 175 -18.64 -2.21 -15.30
C MET A 175 -17.67 -2.72 -16.37
N ALA A 176 -17.45 -1.96 -17.45
CA ALA A 176 -16.57 -2.36 -18.52
C ALA A 176 -15.09 -2.15 -18.17
N ILE A 177 -14.25 -2.97 -18.78
CA ILE A 177 -12.80 -2.82 -18.78
C ILE A 177 -12.43 -2.00 -20.01
N HIS A 178 -11.75 -0.88 -19.78
CA HIS A 178 -11.24 -0.01 -20.84
C HIS A 178 -9.73 -0.20 -20.99
N PHE A 179 -9.27 -0.48 -22.19
CA PHE A 179 -7.85 -0.62 -22.48
C PHE A 179 -7.52 -0.15 -23.89
N ILE A 180 -6.30 0.32 -24.09
CA ILE A 180 -5.79 0.64 -25.43
C ILE A 180 -5.38 -0.68 -26.09
N GLY A 181 -6.03 -1.01 -27.20
CA GLY A 181 -5.79 -2.24 -27.94
C GLY A 181 -5.89 -2.07 -29.45
N ARG A 182 -5.67 -3.18 -30.17
CA ARG A 182 -5.72 -3.28 -31.64
C ARG A 182 -6.50 -4.53 -32.02
N SER A 183 -7.10 -4.52 -33.20
CA SER A 183 -7.76 -5.74 -33.71
C SER A 183 -6.70 -6.76 -34.13
N ARG A 184 -7.04 -8.05 -34.08
CA ARG A 184 -6.24 -9.09 -34.74
C ARG A 184 -6.21 -8.86 -36.25
N GLU A 185 -5.17 -9.35 -36.90
CA GLU A 185 -5.04 -9.29 -38.36
C GLU A 185 -6.29 -9.86 -39.06
N GLY A 186 -6.79 -9.15 -40.08
CA GLY A 186 -8.01 -9.50 -40.80
C GLY A 186 -9.33 -9.38 -40.00
N LYS A 187 -9.29 -8.89 -38.76
CA LYS A 187 -10.48 -8.78 -37.87
C LYS A 187 -10.84 -7.33 -37.50
N GLY A 188 -10.26 -6.35 -38.18
CA GLY A 188 -10.58 -4.93 -37.99
C GLY A 188 -9.35 -4.03 -38.13
N SER A 189 -9.47 -2.79 -37.64
CA SER A 189 -8.37 -1.83 -37.71
C SER A 189 -7.20 -2.22 -36.80
N SER A 190 -5.99 -2.14 -37.38
CA SER A 190 -4.69 -2.34 -36.72
C SER A 190 -4.23 -1.12 -35.91
N ALA A 191 -4.89 0.04 -36.04
CA ALA A 191 -4.58 1.22 -35.25
C ALA A 191 -4.97 1.03 -33.78
N ALA A 192 -4.12 1.52 -32.88
CA ALA A 192 -4.39 1.51 -31.45
C ALA A 192 -5.58 2.42 -31.12
N ARG A 193 -6.51 1.93 -30.32
CA ARG A 193 -7.69 2.69 -29.87
C ARG A 193 -8.18 2.18 -28.53
N TRP A 194 -9.02 2.97 -27.86
CA TRP A 194 -9.78 2.50 -26.72
C TRP A 194 -10.71 1.36 -27.13
N ILE A 195 -10.65 0.26 -26.37
CA ILE A 195 -11.54 -0.88 -26.45
C ILE A 195 -12.27 -0.96 -25.11
N THR A 196 -13.59 -1.00 -25.20
CA THR A 196 -14.49 -1.21 -24.07
C THR A 196 -14.94 -2.67 -24.10
N HIS A 197 -14.62 -3.43 -23.06
CA HIS A 197 -15.05 -4.81 -22.91
C HIS A 197 -15.89 -4.95 -21.65
N LEU A 198 -17.19 -5.23 -21.83
CA LEU A 198 -18.05 -5.63 -20.73
C LEU A 198 -17.94 -7.16 -20.57
N PRO A 199 -17.41 -7.66 -19.43
CA PRO A 199 -17.40 -9.09 -19.15
C PRO A 199 -18.84 -9.63 -19.14
N LYS A 200 -19.04 -10.81 -19.74
CA LYS A 200 -20.33 -11.51 -19.70
C LYS A 200 -20.54 -12.24 -18.39
#